data_AF-A0A402DND7-F1
#
_entry.id   AF-A0A402DND7-F1
#
_cell.length_a   1.000
_cell.length_b   1.000
_cell.length_c   1.000
_cell.angle_alpha   90.00
_cell.angle_beta   90.00
_cell.angle_gamma   90.00
#
_symmetry.space_group_name_H-M   'P 1'
#
loop_
_entity.id
_entity.type
_entity.pdbx_description
1 polymer ?
#
loop_
_entity_poly.entity_id
_entity_poly.type
_entity_poly.pdbx_seq_one_letter_code
_entity_poly.pdbx_strand_id
1 'polypeptide(L)'
;MSTPKSPRVDVRVVLPEGEHVVLAIPGDEPVVLEDDIVAALLAIGLDLRPVSRSRKQERPRLEVDDRVQFLVGGTDLGAKRGLRAVRDGLAIAVQVGLEEARAQAERRHAEAAPSGPTPVGVDAPELVMDVAGVEQSFDEVFARVERDEVRVVLTRDGRRVAVMVSWGRWRRLNERLARERLAYWTAWSDDGTFDALRFAEQVAPSTPDPDGGMAGSVGSGH
;
A
#
# COMPACT_ATOMS: atom_id res chain seq x y z
N MET A 1 -2.79 -35.79 15.71
CA MET A 1 -3.52 -35.88 14.43
C MET A 1 -3.14 -34.64 13.63
N SER A 2 -2.28 -34.78 12.62
CA SER A 2 -1.85 -33.66 11.80
C SER A 2 -2.95 -33.33 10.78
N THR A 3 -3.45 -32.10 10.79
CA THR A 3 -4.28 -31.59 9.72
C THR A 3 -3.44 -31.56 8.43
N PRO A 4 -3.96 -32.08 7.31
CA PRO A 4 -3.23 -32.00 6.05
C PRO A 4 -3.05 -30.53 5.67
N LYS A 5 -1.79 -30.09 5.50
CA LYS A 5 -1.44 -28.79 4.91
C LYS A 5 -2.10 -28.74 3.53
N SER A 6 -3.09 -27.86 3.35
CA SER A 6 -3.65 -27.60 2.03
C SER A 6 -2.50 -27.17 1.11
N PRO A 7 -2.35 -27.78 -0.07
CA PRO A 7 -1.29 -27.39 -1.00
C PRO A 7 -1.46 -25.90 -1.32
N ARG A 8 -0.39 -25.11 -1.14
CA ARG A 8 -0.38 -23.70 -1.57
C ARG A 8 -0.66 -23.69 -3.07
N VAL A 9 -1.83 -23.20 -3.44
CA VAL A 9 -2.25 -23.11 -4.84
C VAL A 9 -1.51 -21.93 -5.46
N ASP A 10 -0.66 -22.19 -6.45
CA ASP A 10 0.04 -21.14 -7.20
C ASP A 10 -0.99 -20.34 -8.02
N VAL A 11 -1.11 -19.05 -7.73
CA VAL A 11 -2.08 -18.14 -8.36
C VAL A 11 -1.30 -17.16 -9.23
N ARG A 12 -1.61 -17.13 -10.52
CA ARG A 12 -0.96 -16.25 -11.50
C ARG A 12 -1.99 -15.55 -12.37
N VAL A 13 -1.75 -14.28 -12.64
CA VAL A 13 -2.48 -13.50 -13.62
C VAL A 13 -1.52 -13.23 -14.77
N VAL A 14 -1.96 -13.49 -15.99
CA VAL A 14 -1.17 -13.21 -17.19
C VAL A 14 -1.95 -12.21 -18.02
N LEU A 15 -1.36 -11.03 -18.18
CA LEU A 15 -1.83 -9.97 -19.05
C LEU A 15 -0.81 -9.81 -20.20
N PRO A 16 -1.25 -9.92 -21.47
CA PRO A 16 -0.45 -9.54 -22.63
C PRO A 16 0.03 -8.08 -22.55
N GLU A 17 1.12 -7.76 -23.26
CA GLU A 17 1.66 -6.39 -23.28
C GLU A 17 0.59 -5.36 -23.69
N GLY A 18 0.38 -4.35 -22.85
CA GLY A 18 -0.59 -3.27 -23.05
C GLY A 18 -2.00 -3.57 -22.54
N GLU A 19 -2.23 -4.71 -21.91
CA GLU A 19 -3.53 -5.05 -21.32
C GLU A 19 -3.54 -4.85 -19.81
N HIS A 20 -4.67 -4.37 -19.29
CA HIS A 20 -4.83 -4.02 -17.89
C HIS A 20 -6.17 -4.46 -17.31
N VAL A 21 -6.20 -4.65 -15.99
CA VAL A 21 -7.44 -4.72 -15.23
C VAL A 21 -7.75 -3.33 -14.70
N VAL A 22 -8.92 -2.82 -15.05
CA VAL A 22 -9.34 -1.46 -14.70
C VAL A 22 -10.45 -1.51 -13.67
N LEU A 23 -10.26 -0.76 -12.59
CA LEU A 23 -11.25 -0.48 -11.58
C LEU A 23 -12.03 0.78 -11.96
N ALA A 24 -13.29 0.59 -12.35
CA ALA A 24 -14.22 1.66 -12.68
C ALA A 24 -15.10 1.99 -11.47
N ILE A 25 -14.89 3.16 -10.88
CA ILE A 25 -15.69 3.71 -9.79
C ILE A 25 -16.59 4.82 -10.38
N PRO A 26 -17.92 4.77 -10.19
CA PRO A 26 -18.81 5.79 -10.72
C PRO A 26 -18.47 7.18 -10.19
N GLY A 27 -18.14 8.11 -11.10
CA GLY A 27 -17.80 9.50 -10.76
C GLY A 27 -16.31 9.80 -10.62
N ASP A 28 -15.46 8.77 -10.64
CA ASP A 28 -14.00 8.90 -10.51
C ASP A 28 -13.27 8.48 -11.82
N GLU A 29 -11.99 8.85 -11.93
CA GLU A 29 -11.12 8.40 -13.02
C GLU A 29 -10.84 6.89 -12.88
N PRO A 30 -10.91 6.09 -13.97
CA PRO A 30 -10.63 4.66 -13.90
C PRO A 30 -9.21 4.38 -13.40
N VAL A 31 -9.08 3.43 -12.48
CA VAL A 31 -7.78 3.08 -11.88
C VAL A 31 -7.27 1.79 -12.52
N VAL A 32 -6.08 1.84 -13.13
CA VAL A 32 -5.37 0.67 -13.63
C VAL A 32 -4.76 -0.08 -12.44
N LEU A 33 -5.07 -1.37 -12.30
CA LEU A 33 -4.50 -2.24 -11.27
C LEU A 33 -3.24 -2.92 -11.80
N GLU A 34 -2.17 -2.90 -11.01
CA GLU A 34 -0.93 -3.64 -11.30
C GLU A 34 -1.16 -5.16 -11.20
N ASP A 35 -0.46 -5.94 -12.03
CA ASP A 35 -0.63 -7.39 -12.15
C ASP A 35 -0.46 -8.14 -10.82
N ASP A 36 0.46 -7.70 -9.97
CA ASP A 36 0.71 -8.27 -8.64
C ASP A 36 -0.45 -8.00 -7.69
N ILE A 37 -1.06 -6.81 -7.75
CA ILE A 37 -2.28 -6.47 -7.03
C ILE A 37 -3.44 -7.34 -7.51
N VAL A 38 -3.61 -7.50 -8.83
CA VAL A 38 -4.66 -8.37 -9.38
C VAL A 38 -4.47 -9.81 -8.92
N ALA A 39 -3.23 -10.32 -8.91
CA ALA A 39 -2.91 -11.66 -8.43
C ALA A 39 -3.18 -11.84 -6.93
N ALA A 40 -2.84 -10.85 -6.11
CA ALA A 40 -3.12 -10.86 -4.67
C ALA A 40 -4.63 -10.84 -4.40
N LEU A 41 -5.38 -9.97 -5.09
CA LEU A 41 -6.84 -9.89 -4.98
C LEU A 41 -7.52 -11.18 -5.47
N LEU A 42 -6.99 -11.81 -6.53
CA LEU A 42 -7.44 -13.11 -7.00
C LEU A 42 -7.25 -14.18 -5.93
N ALA A 43 -6.07 -14.25 -5.31
CA ALA A 43 -5.77 -15.22 -4.26
C ALA A 43 -6.71 -15.06 -3.06
N ILE A 44 -6.90 -13.82 -2.58
CA ILE A 44 -7.87 -13.50 -1.52
C ILE A 44 -9.27 -13.95 -1.94
N GLY A 45 -9.68 -13.58 -3.15
CA GLY A 45 -10.98 -13.91 -3.71
C GLY A 45 -11.29 -15.41 -3.81
N LEU A 46 -10.28 -16.23 -4.08
CA LEU A 46 -10.41 -17.68 -4.18
C LEU A 46 -10.48 -18.37 -2.82
N ASP A 47 -9.81 -17.82 -1.82
CA ASP A 47 -9.79 -18.36 -0.45
C ASP A 47 -11.11 -18.06 0.28
N LEU A 48 -11.82 -17.02 -0.14
CA LEU A 48 -13.19 -16.76 0.27
C LEU A 48 -14.11 -17.86 -0.26
N ARG A 49 -14.48 -18.81 0.61
CA ARG A 49 -15.65 -19.68 0.39
C ARG A 49 -16.83 -18.82 -0.08
N PRO A 50 -17.70 -19.30 -0.99
CA PRO A 50 -18.74 -18.47 -1.60
C PRO A 50 -19.55 -17.74 -0.54
N VAL A 51 -19.25 -16.44 -0.38
CA VAL A 51 -19.90 -15.60 0.62
C VAL A 51 -21.37 -15.50 0.23
N SER A 52 -22.26 -15.75 1.20
CA SER A 52 -23.69 -15.66 0.97
C SER A 52 -24.01 -14.30 0.35
N ARG A 53 -24.89 -14.28 -0.66
CA ARG A 53 -25.22 -13.12 -1.51
C ARG A 53 -26.02 -12.04 -0.76
N SER A 54 -25.63 -11.74 0.47
CA SER A 54 -26.29 -10.78 1.32
C SER A 54 -25.89 -9.38 0.90
N ARG A 55 -26.90 -8.66 0.40
CA ARG A 55 -26.97 -7.23 0.05
C ARG A 55 -26.37 -6.81 -1.29
N LYS A 56 -27.23 -6.11 -2.04
CA LYS A 56 -26.94 -5.23 -3.17
C LYS A 56 -26.06 -4.05 -2.73
N GLN A 57 -24.86 -4.31 -2.22
CA GLN A 57 -23.84 -3.27 -2.17
C GLN A 57 -23.37 -3.01 -3.59
N GLU A 58 -23.25 -1.74 -3.95
CA GLU A 58 -22.66 -1.31 -5.21
C GLU A 58 -21.23 -1.83 -5.26
N ARG A 59 -21.04 -2.97 -5.93
CA ARG A 59 -19.72 -3.57 -6.06
C ARG A 59 -18.93 -2.77 -7.09
N PRO A 60 -17.64 -2.52 -6.84
CA PRO A 60 -16.77 -1.91 -7.84
C PRO A 60 -16.81 -2.70 -9.15
N ARG A 61 -16.91 -1.99 -10.28
CA ARG A 61 -16.85 -2.60 -11.60
C ARG A 61 -15.38 -2.82 -11.94
N LEU A 62 -15.07 -4.06 -12.31
CA LEU A 62 -13.77 -4.43 -12.85
C LEU A 62 -13.97 -4.78 -14.30
N GLU A 63 -13.21 -4.12 -15.15
CA GLU A 63 -13.16 -4.32 -16.59
C GLU A 63 -11.75 -4.74 -16.99
N VAL A 64 -11.65 -5.38 -18.14
CA VAL A 64 -10.37 -5.80 -18.72
C VAL A 64 -10.38 -5.23 -20.13
N ASP A 65 -9.28 -4.59 -20.51
CA ASP A 65 -9.20 -3.93 -21.80
C ASP A 65 -9.24 -4.94 -22.97
N ASP A 66 -8.67 -6.15 -22.80
CA ASP A 66 -8.76 -7.22 -23.80
C ASP A 66 -8.66 -8.65 -23.18
N ARG A 67 -7.59 -9.43 -23.43
CA ARG A 67 -7.43 -10.85 -23.08
C ARG A 67 -6.64 -11.13 -21.80
N VAL A 68 -7.35 -11.29 -20.69
CA VAL A 68 -6.75 -11.80 -19.43
C VAL A 68 -6.83 -13.32 -19.27
N GLN A 69 -5.76 -13.93 -18.75
CA GLN A 69 -5.78 -15.31 -18.25
C GLN A 69 -5.60 -15.36 -16.72
N PHE A 70 -6.43 -16.18 -16.07
CA PHE A 70 -6.43 -16.32 -14.61
C PHE A 70 -6.08 -17.76 -14.24
N LEU A 71 -4.82 -18.00 -13.92
CA LEU A 71 -4.29 -19.34 -13.69
C LEU A 71 -4.23 -19.67 -12.20
N VAL A 72 -4.72 -20.86 -11.85
CA VAL A 72 -4.75 -21.38 -10.48
C VAL A 72 -4.30 -22.83 -10.51
N GLY A 73 -3.11 -23.10 -9.96
CA GLY A 73 -2.48 -24.41 -10.04
C GLY A 73 -2.30 -24.90 -11.48
N GLY A 74 -2.03 -23.97 -12.42
CA GLY A 74 -1.90 -24.27 -13.86
C GLY A 74 -3.23 -24.42 -14.62
N THR A 75 -4.38 -24.29 -13.95
CA THR A 75 -5.71 -24.32 -14.60
C THR A 75 -6.20 -22.90 -14.86
N ASP A 76 -6.58 -22.58 -16.10
CA ASP A 76 -7.24 -21.31 -16.42
C ASP A 76 -8.70 -21.32 -15.95
N LEU A 77 -9.04 -20.38 -15.06
CA LEU A 77 -10.39 -20.16 -14.57
C LEU A 77 -11.29 -19.45 -15.60
N GLY A 78 -10.67 -18.77 -16.57
CA GLY A 78 -11.32 -17.89 -17.52
C GLY A 78 -11.69 -16.52 -16.95
N ALA A 79 -11.74 -15.51 -17.83
CA ALA A 79 -11.90 -14.09 -17.47
C ALA A 79 -13.05 -13.81 -16.48
N LYS A 80 -14.23 -14.40 -16.73
CA LYS A 80 -15.43 -14.16 -15.91
C LYS A 80 -15.29 -14.65 -14.47
N ARG A 81 -14.67 -15.81 -14.26
CA ARG A 81 -14.47 -16.37 -12.91
C ARG A 81 -13.32 -15.69 -12.20
N GLY A 82 -12.22 -15.43 -12.90
CA GLY A 82 -11.08 -14.72 -12.32
C GLY A 82 -11.43 -13.29 -11.90
N LEU A 83 -12.05 -12.49 -12.76
CA LEU A 83 -12.49 -11.13 -12.39
C LEU A 83 -13.49 -11.13 -11.24
N ARG A 84 -14.33 -12.16 -11.14
CA ARG A 84 -15.23 -12.30 -10.01
C ARG A 84 -14.46 -12.49 -8.71
N ALA A 85 -13.48 -13.39 -8.71
CA ALA A 85 -12.62 -13.61 -7.54
C ALA A 85 -11.84 -12.34 -7.20
N VAL A 86 -11.22 -11.65 -8.17
CA VAL A 86 -10.56 -10.35 -7.96
C VAL A 86 -11.51 -9.33 -7.32
N ARG A 87 -12.77 -9.26 -7.78
CA ARG A 87 -13.79 -8.36 -7.21
C ARG A 87 -14.15 -8.73 -5.78
N ASP A 88 -14.31 -10.01 -5.50
CA ASP A 88 -14.62 -10.50 -4.16
C ASP A 88 -13.44 -10.23 -3.20
N GLY A 89 -12.20 -10.42 -3.66
CA GLY A 89 -10.99 -10.04 -2.91
C GLY A 89 -10.88 -8.53 -2.67
N LEU A 90 -11.19 -7.72 -3.68
CA LEU A 90 -11.19 -6.25 -3.56
C LEU A 90 -12.22 -5.77 -2.53
N ALA A 91 -13.42 -6.34 -2.54
CA ALA A 91 -14.46 -5.98 -1.58
C ALA A 91 -14.02 -6.24 -0.13
N ILE A 92 -13.34 -7.36 0.11
CA ILE A 92 -12.80 -7.68 1.43
C ILE A 92 -11.63 -6.76 1.79
N ALA A 93 -10.68 -6.53 0.88
CA ALA A 93 -9.56 -5.64 1.13
C ALA A 93 -10.01 -4.22 1.51
N VAL A 94 -11.03 -3.69 0.82
CA VAL A 94 -11.64 -2.39 1.15
C VAL A 94 -12.35 -2.44 2.51
N GLN A 95 -13.12 -3.50 2.79
CA GLN A 95 -13.79 -3.63 4.08
C GLN A 95 -12.80 -3.65 5.25
N VAL A 96 -11.75 -4.46 5.15
CA VAL A 96 -10.68 -4.55 6.16
C VAL A 96 -9.99 -3.20 6.32
N GLY A 97 -9.60 -2.55 5.23
CA GLY A 97 -8.96 -1.23 5.29
C GLY A 97 -9.86 -0.15 5.92
N LEU A 98 -11.17 -0.20 5.69
CA LEU A 98 -12.14 0.71 6.33
C LEU A 98 -12.30 0.43 7.83
N GLU A 99 -12.32 -0.83 8.23
CA GLU A 99 -12.39 -1.23 9.65
C GLU A 99 -11.11 -0.82 10.40
N GLU A 100 -9.94 -1.00 9.78
CA GLU A 100 -8.65 -0.55 10.33
C GLU A 100 -8.58 0.98 10.43
N ALA A 101 -9.01 1.71 9.40
CA ALA A 101 -9.05 3.17 9.43
C ALA A 101 -9.99 3.71 10.53
N ARG A 102 -11.13 3.07 10.75
CA ARG A 102 -12.06 3.40 11.85
C ARG A 102 -11.44 3.11 13.22
N ALA A 103 -10.86 1.93 13.40
CA ALA A 103 -10.19 1.56 14.64
C ALA A 103 -9.00 2.51 14.96
N GLN A 104 -8.31 3.01 13.93
CA GLN A 104 -7.23 3.99 14.10
C GLN A 104 -7.76 5.39 14.46
N ALA A 105 -8.87 5.82 13.85
CA ALA A 105 -9.53 7.08 14.20
C ALA A 105 -10.04 7.07 15.65
N GLU A 106 -10.62 5.96 16.10
CA GLU A 106 -11.09 5.78 17.47
C GLU A 106 -9.95 5.81 18.50
N ARG A 107 -8.80 5.18 18.21
CA ARG A 107 -7.61 5.26 19.07
C ARG A 107 -7.06 6.68 19.19
N ARG A 108 -7.00 7.42 18.08
CA ARG A 108 -6.57 8.83 18.09
C ARG A 108 -7.52 9.73 18.89
N HIS A 109 -8.81 9.42 18.92
CA HIS A 109 -9.78 10.12 19.75
C HIS A 109 -9.70 9.73 21.23
N ALA A 110 -9.32 8.48 21.54
CA ALA A 110 -9.17 8.00 22.91
C ALA A 110 -7.87 8.49 23.60
N GLU A 111 -6.82 8.78 22.83
CA GLU A 111 -5.51 9.24 23.35
C GLU A 111 -5.37 10.78 23.50
N ALA A 112 -6.46 11.53 23.35
CA ALA A 112 -6.43 12.99 23.51
C ALA A 112 -6.37 13.43 25.00
N ALA A 113 -5.22 13.23 25.64
CA ALA A 113 -4.77 14.00 26.81
C ALA A 113 -3.55 14.86 26.40
N PRO A 114 -3.45 16.12 26.86
CA PRO A 114 -2.42 17.02 26.36
C PRO A 114 -1.09 16.77 27.07
N SER A 115 0.00 16.71 26.29
CA SER A 115 1.42 17.03 26.62
C SER A 115 2.39 15.89 26.29
N GLY A 116 3.23 16.10 25.29
CA GLY A 116 4.38 15.23 24.95
C GLY A 116 4.70 15.30 23.46
N PRO A 117 5.99 15.29 23.06
CA PRO A 117 6.44 15.83 21.78
C PRO A 117 5.81 15.11 20.58
N THR A 118 5.37 15.93 19.64
CA THR A 118 4.68 15.58 18.40
C THR A 118 5.40 14.47 17.63
N PRO A 119 4.71 13.42 17.16
CA PRO A 119 5.32 12.41 16.31
C PRO A 119 5.78 13.08 15.00
N VAL A 120 7.02 12.82 14.60
CA VAL A 120 7.57 13.28 13.32
C VAL A 120 6.88 12.52 12.20
N GLY A 121 5.76 13.08 11.76
CA GLY A 121 5.04 12.76 10.55
C GLY A 121 4.52 14.05 9.95
N VAL A 122 5.39 15.06 9.84
CA VAL A 122 5.05 16.34 9.23
C VAL A 122 4.83 16.05 7.75
N ASP A 123 3.58 16.21 7.29
CA ASP A 123 3.28 16.45 5.90
C ASP A 123 4.18 17.58 5.43
N ALA A 124 5.31 17.22 4.83
CA ALA A 124 6.22 18.23 4.32
C ALA A 124 5.43 19.12 3.37
N PRO A 125 5.69 20.44 3.40
CA PRO A 125 4.93 21.41 2.62
C PRO A 125 4.77 20.91 1.18
N GLU A 126 3.52 20.68 0.78
CA GLU A 126 3.14 20.26 -0.56
C GLU A 126 3.03 21.50 -1.44
N LEU A 127 3.83 21.56 -2.49
CA LEU A 127 3.78 22.61 -3.50
C LEU A 127 3.19 22.03 -4.78
N VAL A 128 2.04 22.52 -5.22
CA VAL A 128 1.41 22.09 -6.47
C VAL A 128 1.80 23.06 -7.58
N MET A 129 2.37 22.57 -8.67
CA MET A 129 2.82 23.40 -9.79
C MET A 129 2.46 22.76 -11.13
N ASP A 130 2.10 23.58 -12.10
CA ASP A 130 1.96 23.13 -13.48
C ASP A 130 3.33 22.80 -14.10
N VAL A 131 3.39 21.76 -14.93
CA VAL A 131 4.62 21.31 -15.59
C VAL A 131 5.28 22.45 -16.36
N ALA A 132 4.50 23.29 -17.07
CA ALA A 132 5.06 24.41 -17.82
C ALA A 132 5.68 25.47 -16.90
N GLY A 133 5.14 25.65 -15.70
CA GLY A 133 5.70 26.55 -14.68
C GLY A 133 6.99 26.00 -14.06
N VAL A 134 7.08 24.68 -13.88
CA VAL A 134 8.28 24.02 -13.37
C VAL A 134 9.40 24.04 -14.42
N GLU A 135 9.11 23.86 -15.71
CA GLU A 135 10.13 23.95 -16.76
C GLU A 135 10.83 25.32 -16.79
N GLN A 136 10.09 26.40 -16.50
CA GLN A 136 10.63 27.76 -16.46
C GLN A 136 11.48 28.04 -15.22
N SER A 137 11.32 27.26 -14.16
CA SER A 137 11.96 27.48 -12.84
C SER A 137 12.62 26.22 -12.29
N PHE A 138 13.04 25.30 -13.18
CA PHE A 138 13.41 23.94 -12.82
C PHE A 138 14.53 23.90 -11.78
N ASP A 139 15.61 24.67 -12.00
CA ASP A 139 16.77 24.67 -11.11
C ASP A 139 16.43 25.18 -9.69
N GLU A 140 15.53 26.17 -9.59
CA GLU A 140 15.07 26.70 -8.30
C GLU A 140 14.19 25.66 -7.58
N VAL A 141 13.25 25.05 -8.31
CA VAL A 141 12.35 24.02 -7.76
C VAL A 141 13.18 22.81 -7.31
N PHE A 142 14.14 22.36 -8.11
CA PHE A 142 15.03 21.26 -7.79
C PHE A 142 15.86 21.56 -6.54
N ALA A 143 16.47 22.75 -6.45
CA ALA A 143 17.23 23.16 -5.27
C ALA A 143 16.38 23.18 -3.99
N ARG A 144 15.11 23.59 -4.09
CA ARG A 144 14.16 23.56 -2.97
C ARG A 144 13.76 22.14 -2.57
N VAL A 145 13.55 21.25 -3.54
CA VAL A 145 13.26 19.83 -3.28
C VAL A 145 14.41 19.17 -2.53
N GLU A 146 15.65 19.42 -2.95
CA GLU A 146 16.85 18.83 -2.33
C GLU A 146 17.17 19.43 -0.95
N ARG A 147 17.17 20.76 -0.83
CA ARG A 147 17.58 21.44 0.41
C ARG A 147 16.49 21.46 1.47
N ASP A 148 15.26 21.74 1.06
CA ASP A 148 14.15 22.04 1.98
C ASP A 148 13.22 20.82 2.15
N GLU A 149 13.58 19.68 1.54
CA GLU A 149 12.79 18.43 1.48
C GLU A 149 11.32 18.62 1.07
N VAL A 150 11.05 19.67 0.27
CA VAL A 150 9.71 20.01 -0.23
C VAL A 150 9.22 18.93 -1.19
N ARG A 151 7.93 18.59 -1.09
CA ARG A 151 7.26 17.71 -2.05
C ARG A 151 6.57 18.56 -3.10
N VAL A 152 6.94 18.39 -4.36
CA VAL A 152 6.33 19.14 -5.47
C VAL A 152 5.43 18.22 -6.26
N VAL A 153 4.14 18.53 -6.33
CA VAL A 153 3.16 17.81 -7.15
C VAL A 153 3.07 18.53 -8.50
N LEU A 154 3.41 17.81 -9.56
CA LEU A 154 3.38 18.30 -10.93
C LEU A 154 1.99 18.06 -11.51
N THR A 155 1.39 19.10 -12.09
CA THR A 155 0.11 19.02 -12.78
C THR A 155 0.23 19.36 -14.25
N ARG A 156 -0.66 18.81 -15.08
CA ARG A 156 -0.87 19.20 -16.48
C ARG A 156 -2.38 19.28 -16.70
N ASP A 157 -2.85 20.41 -17.22
CA ASP A 157 -4.29 20.66 -17.43
C ASP A 157 -5.11 20.45 -16.14
N GLY A 158 -4.54 20.85 -14.99
CA GLY A 158 -5.14 20.69 -13.66
C GLY A 158 -5.12 19.27 -13.09
N ARG A 159 -4.61 18.27 -13.83
CA ARG A 159 -4.48 16.87 -13.37
C ARG A 159 -3.09 16.60 -12.83
N ARG A 160 -2.98 15.83 -11.76
CA ARG A 160 -1.69 15.39 -11.19
C ARG A 160 -1.04 14.38 -12.13
N VAL A 161 0.20 14.61 -12.53
CA VAL A 161 0.93 13.72 -13.46
C VAL A 161 2.19 13.12 -12.86
N ALA A 162 2.82 13.79 -11.91
CA ALA A 162 4.04 13.31 -11.26
C ALA A 162 4.26 13.99 -9.91
N VAL A 163 5.20 13.45 -9.13
CA VAL A 163 5.64 14.04 -7.85
C VAL A 163 7.15 14.08 -7.85
N MET A 164 7.71 15.25 -7.56
CA MET A 164 9.13 15.45 -7.34
C MET A 164 9.42 15.47 -5.83
N VAL A 165 10.40 14.68 -5.43
CA VAL A 165 10.92 14.56 -4.06
C VAL A 165 12.42 14.36 -4.11
N SER A 166 13.14 14.70 -3.03
CA SER A 166 14.57 14.43 -2.96
C SER A 166 14.84 12.92 -3.02
N TRP A 167 16.00 12.55 -3.56
CA TRP A 167 16.40 11.14 -3.63
C TRP A 167 16.44 10.49 -2.24
N GLY A 168 16.97 11.21 -1.26
CA GLY A 168 17.03 10.75 0.13
C GLY A 168 15.64 10.43 0.71
N ARG A 169 14.65 11.28 0.44
CA ARG A 169 13.27 11.05 0.85
C ARG A 169 12.65 9.87 0.13
N TRP A 170 12.80 9.80 -1.19
CA TRP A 170 12.31 8.68 -1.99
C TRP A 170 12.87 7.34 -1.48
N ARG A 171 14.18 7.29 -1.21
CA ARG A 171 14.84 6.11 -0.66
C ARG A 171 14.25 5.70 0.68
N ARG A 172 14.11 6.63 1.64
CA ARG A 172 13.53 6.35 2.96
C ARG A 172 12.08 5.84 2.88
N LEU A 173 11.28 6.41 1.98
CA LEU A 173 9.90 5.96 1.74
C LEU A 173 9.88 4.52 1.20
N ASN A 174 10.75 4.20 0.23
CA ASN A 174 10.84 2.86 -0.33
C ASN A 174 11.42 1.85 0.67
N GLU A 175 12.42 2.23 1.47
CA GLU A 175 12.94 1.39 2.57
C GLU A 175 11.84 1.09 3.60
N ARG A 176 11.03 2.10 3.94
CA ARG A 176 9.86 1.90 4.81
C ARG A 176 8.85 0.95 4.17
N LEU A 177 8.46 1.18 2.92
CA LEU A 177 7.52 0.32 2.19
C LEU A 177 8.04 -1.12 2.10
N ALA A 178 9.34 -1.31 1.83
CA ALA A 178 9.96 -2.62 1.78
C ALA A 178 9.93 -3.34 3.14
N ARG A 179 10.19 -2.60 4.23
CA ARG A 179 10.06 -3.14 5.60
C ARG A 179 8.62 -3.51 5.94
N GLU A 180 7.65 -2.66 5.59
CA GLU A 180 6.23 -2.93 5.81
C GLU A 180 5.77 -4.16 5.00
N ARG A 181 6.22 -4.30 3.76
CA ARG A 181 5.99 -5.49 2.94
C ARG A 181 6.62 -6.74 3.54
N LEU A 182 7.87 -6.66 4.01
CA LEU A 182 8.52 -7.77 4.70
C LEU A 182 7.76 -8.15 5.98
N ALA A 183 7.34 -7.16 6.77
CA ALA A 183 6.55 -7.38 7.97
C ALA A 183 5.23 -8.08 7.67
N TYR A 184 4.53 -7.64 6.61
CA TYR A 184 3.32 -8.28 6.14
C TYR A 184 3.57 -9.76 5.81
N TRP A 185 4.59 -10.06 5.01
CA TRP A 185 4.86 -11.44 4.60
C TRP A 185 5.30 -12.34 5.76
N THR A 186 6.06 -11.82 6.72
CA THR A 186 6.52 -12.59 7.87
C THR A 186 5.48 -12.72 8.99
N ALA A 187 4.40 -11.95 8.93
CA ALA A 187 3.26 -12.08 9.83
C ALA A 187 2.33 -13.25 9.47
N TRP A 188 2.47 -13.83 8.28
CA TRP A 188 1.75 -15.06 7.92
C TRP A 188 2.41 -16.29 8.54
N SER A 189 1.60 -17.06 9.26
CA SER A 189 1.99 -18.36 9.79
C SER A 189 1.99 -19.44 8.71
N ASP A 190 2.66 -20.55 9.02
CA ASP A 190 2.83 -21.70 8.14
C ASP A 190 1.50 -22.41 7.78
N ASP A 191 0.47 -22.18 8.59
CA ASP A 191 -0.90 -22.67 8.43
C ASP A 191 -1.81 -21.69 7.66
N GLY A 192 -1.28 -20.54 7.24
CA GLY A 192 -2.04 -19.52 6.52
C GLY A 192 -2.80 -18.56 7.42
N THR A 193 -2.53 -18.50 8.73
CA THR A 193 -3.13 -17.49 9.62
C THR A 193 -2.28 -16.22 9.65
N PHE A 194 -2.90 -15.05 9.50
CA PHE A 194 -2.22 -13.75 9.64
C PHE A 194 -2.13 -13.32 11.11
N ASP A 195 -0.92 -13.03 11.58
CA ASP A 195 -0.65 -12.52 12.93
C ASP A 195 -0.54 -10.98 12.93
N ALA A 196 -1.67 -10.33 13.19
CA ALA A 196 -1.77 -8.88 13.21
C ALA A 196 -0.90 -8.22 14.32
N LEU A 197 -0.64 -8.92 15.43
CA LEU A 197 0.20 -8.38 16.51
C LEU A 197 1.66 -8.36 16.09
N ARG A 198 2.14 -9.47 15.52
CA ARG A 198 3.50 -9.55 14.95
C ARG A 198 3.72 -8.54 13.82
N PHE A 199 2.72 -8.33 12.96
CA PHE A 199 2.78 -7.27 11.94
C PHE A 199 2.91 -5.88 12.60
N ALA A 200 2.05 -5.58 13.57
CA ALA A 200 2.06 -4.29 14.25
C ALA A 200 3.38 -4.01 14.99
N GLU A 201 3.98 -5.01 15.64
CA GLU A 201 5.28 -4.90 16.30
C GLU A 201 6.41 -4.55 15.33
N GLN A 202 6.35 -5.05 14.09
CA GLN A 202 7.39 -4.82 13.09
C GLN A 202 7.22 -3.50 12.30
N VAL A 203 5.99 -3.01 12.19
CA VAL A 203 5.66 -1.76 11.49
C VAL A 203 5.60 -0.56 12.43
N ALA A 204 5.40 -0.78 13.74
CA ALA A 204 5.44 0.28 14.73
C ALA A 204 6.77 1.03 14.61
N PRO A 205 6.76 2.38 14.61
CA PRO A 205 7.98 3.15 14.62
C PRO A 205 8.73 2.76 15.89
N SER A 206 9.89 2.11 15.73
CA SER A 206 10.79 1.86 16.84
C SER A 206 11.07 3.20 17.49
N THR A 207 10.55 3.40 18.70
CA THR A 207 10.76 4.61 19.49
C THR A 207 12.27 4.84 19.51
N PRO A 208 12.77 5.99 19.02
CA PRO A 208 14.18 6.28 19.15
C PRO A 208 14.53 6.24 20.64
N ASP A 209 15.51 5.41 20.97
CA ASP A 209 16.00 5.24 22.33
C ASP A 209 16.44 6.63 22.84
N PRO A 210 15.80 7.20 23.89
CA PRO A 210 16.13 8.53 24.37
C PRO A 210 17.57 8.63 24.91
N ASP A 211 18.24 7.50 25.15
CA ASP A 211 19.57 7.43 25.74
C ASP A 211 20.69 7.07 24.74
N GLY A 212 20.46 7.21 23.42
CA GLY A 212 21.53 7.16 22.40
C GLY A 212 22.58 8.30 22.49
N GLY A 213 22.57 9.05 23.59
CA GLY A 213 23.59 10.01 23.96
C GLY A 213 24.91 9.30 24.18
N MET A 214 25.82 9.51 23.23
CA MET A 214 27.26 9.28 23.31
C MET A 214 27.81 9.49 24.73
N ALA A 215 27.89 8.42 25.51
CA ALA A 215 28.79 8.36 26.65
C ALA A 215 30.20 8.25 26.08
N GLY A 216 30.78 9.40 25.74
CA GLY A 216 32.20 9.55 25.51
C GLY A 216 32.93 9.02 26.72
N SER A 217 33.63 7.91 26.54
CA SER A 217 34.68 7.44 27.43
C SER A 217 35.74 8.54 27.50
N VAL A 218 35.64 9.41 28.50
CA VAL A 218 36.74 10.30 28.89
C VAL A 218 37.68 9.43 29.71
N GLY A 219 38.82 9.08 29.11
CA GLY A 219 39.93 8.45 29.81
C GLY A 219 40.49 9.40 30.86
N SER A 220 40.35 9.02 32.13
CA SER A 220 41.14 9.60 33.20
C SER A 220 42.47 8.86 33.26
N GLY A 221 43.53 9.51 32.77
CA GLY A 221 44.90 9.11 33.05
C GLY A 221 45.27 9.49 34.48
N HIS A 222 45.86 8.53 35.19
CA HIS A 222 46.77 8.74 36.31
C HIS A 222 48.00 7.86 36.10
#